data_AF-A0A524FZB4-F1
#
_entry.id   AF-A0A524FZB4-F1
#
_cell.length_a   1.000
_cell.length_b   1.000
_cell.length_c   1.000
_cell.angle_alpha   90.00
_cell.angle_beta   90.00
_cell.angle_gamma   90.00
#
_symmetry.space_group_name_H-M   'P 1'
#
loop_
_entity.id
_entity.type
_entity.pdbx_description
1 polymer ?
#
loop_
_entity_poly.entity_id
_entity_poly.type
_entity_poly.pdbx_seq_one_letter_code
_entity_poly.pdbx_strand_id
1 'polypeptide(L)'
;MEDKKQSLIQLVKEKNVSAIETLSKEIGLSGDQVISLIKELLEEGRLQGTLTSDEKRFFKSDIKISKAPVIERKDEEPSFLDYDIRPGLTISLIGFLILICAIAINTFLTIQNASDISAILIFVGLAILFIGLLLVARRKTPD
;
A
#
# COMPACT_ATOMS: atom_id res chain seq x y z
N MET A 1 -9.35 36.70 23.50
CA MET A 1 -7.97 36.15 23.41
C MET A 1 -7.77 35.04 24.43
N GLU A 2 -8.17 35.24 25.70
CA GLU A 2 -8.09 34.21 26.74
C GLU A 2 -8.89 32.94 26.42
N ASP A 3 -10.07 33.07 25.79
CA ASP A 3 -10.87 31.90 25.38
C ASP A 3 -10.12 31.01 24.38
N LYS A 4 -9.39 31.61 23.44
CA LYS A 4 -8.58 30.89 22.45
C LYS A 4 -7.37 30.21 23.10
N LYS A 5 -6.76 30.85 24.12
CA LYS A 5 -5.71 30.25 24.95
C LYS A 5 -6.23 29.02 25.69
N GLN A 6 -7.42 29.10 26.30
CA GLN A 6 -8.04 27.95 26.97
C GLN A 6 -8.37 26.82 25.99
N SER A 7 -8.95 27.13 24.82
CA SER A 7 -9.22 26.12 23.79
C SER A 7 -7.94 25.44 23.31
N LEU A 8 -6.85 26.18 23.12
CA LEU A 8 -5.55 25.63 22.75
C LEU A 8 -5.02 24.66 23.82
N ILE A 9 -5.08 25.05 25.10
CA ILE A 9 -4.67 24.20 26.22
C ILE A 9 -5.52 22.92 26.23
N GLN A 10 -6.83 23.04 26.01
CA GLN A 10 -7.74 21.90 25.99
C GLN A 10 -7.40 20.91 24.86
N LEU A 11 -7.20 21.41 23.64
CA LEU A 11 -6.85 20.57 22.49
C LEU A 11 -5.51 19.84 22.68
N VAL A 12 -4.53 20.51 23.30
CA VAL A 12 -3.20 19.95 23.52
C VAL A 12 -3.18 18.98 24.71
N LYS A 13 -3.81 19.32 25.85
CA LYS A 13 -3.77 18.50 27.07
C LYS A 13 -4.81 17.37 27.07
N GLU A 14 -6.06 17.66 26.70
CA GLU A 14 -7.16 16.70 26.77
C GLU A 14 -7.27 15.86 25.49
N LYS A 15 -7.17 16.50 24.32
CA LYS A 15 -7.33 15.81 23.03
C LYS A 15 -6.01 15.34 22.39
N ASN A 16 -4.86 15.59 23.03
CA ASN A 16 -3.53 15.19 22.56
C ASN A 16 -3.21 15.60 21.10
N VAL A 17 -3.75 16.73 20.66
CA VAL A 17 -3.51 17.23 19.30
C VAL A 17 -2.11 17.85 19.23
N SER A 18 -1.25 17.29 18.38
CA SER A 18 0.15 17.73 18.22
C SER A 18 0.39 18.54 16.95
N ALA A 19 -0.42 18.39 15.91
CA ALA A 19 -0.24 19.10 14.65
C ALA A 19 -0.74 20.54 14.72
N ILE A 20 0.11 21.51 14.40
CA ILE A 20 -0.22 22.94 14.40
C ILE A 20 -1.33 23.25 13.40
N GLU A 21 -1.34 22.57 12.24
CA GLU A 21 -2.39 22.75 11.23
C GLU A 21 -3.79 22.36 11.77
N THR A 22 -3.86 21.28 12.55
CA THR A 22 -5.11 20.84 13.17
C THR A 22 -5.56 21.83 14.25
N LEU A 23 -4.63 22.32 15.07
CA LEU A 23 -4.92 23.36 16.08
C LEU A 23 -5.38 24.67 15.43
N SER A 24 -4.76 25.06 14.32
CA SER A 24 -5.14 26.24 13.52
C SER A 24 -6.56 26.14 12.98
N LYS A 25 -6.95 24.98 12.44
CA LYS A 25 -8.32 24.73 11.96
C LYS A 25 -9.36 24.77 13.07
N GLU A 26 -9.07 24.13 14.20
CA GLU A 26 -10.02 24.04 15.34
C GLU A 26 -10.22 25.38 16.06
N ILE A 27 -9.17 26.21 16.17
CA ILE A 27 -9.22 27.50 16.90
C ILE A 27 -9.59 28.67 15.97
N GLY A 28 -9.59 28.43 14.65
CA GLY A 28 -9.86 29.45 13.64
C GLY A 28 -8.82 30.57 13.68
N LEU A 29 -7.54 30.21 13.75
CA LEU A 29 -6.38 31.12 13.73
C LEU A 29 -5.39 30.66 12.68
N SER A 30 -4.56 31.56 12.15
CA SER A 30 -3.47 31.14 11.26
C SER A 30 -2.42 30.32 12.03
N GLY A 31 -1.66 29.48 11.31
CA GLY A 31 -0.58 28.67 11.92
C GLY A 31 0.39 29.53 12.73
N ASP A 32 0.81 30.68 12.18
CA ASP A 32 1.73 31.62 12.83
C ASP A 32 1.17 32.19 14.15
N GLN A 33 -0.14 32.46 14.17
CA GLN A 33 -0.83 32.95 15.37
C GLN A 33 -0.93 31.86 16.44
N VAL A 34 -1.16 30.61 16.04
CA VAL A 34 -1.15 29.45 16.94
C VAL A 34 0.24 29.24 17.52
N ILE A 35 1.30 29.34 16.70
CA ILE A 35 2.68 29.24 17.16
C ILE A 35 2.99 30.35 18.18
N SER A 36 2.56 31.57 17.91
CA SER A 36 2.74 32.71 18.82
C SER A 36 2.03 32.47 20.16
N LEU A 37 0.79 31.98 20.13
CA LEU A 37 0.02 31.61 21.32
C LEU A 37 0.66 30.46 22.11
N ILE A 38 1.24 29.47 21.44
CA ILE A 38 1.96 28.38 22.08
C ILE A 38 3.21 28.93 22.79
N LYS A 39 3.99 29.79 22.13
CA LYS A 39 5.17 30.45 22.72
C LYS A 39 4.78 31.25 23.97
N GLU A 40 3.72 32.06 23.89
CA GLU A 40 3.19 32.82 25.02
C GLU A 40 2.74 31.90 26.18
N LEU A 41 2.04 30.81 25.89
CA LEU A 41 1.60 29.85 26.91
C LEU A 41 2.73 29.01 27.52
N LEU A 42 3.85 28.83 26.81
CA LEU A 42 5.08 28.24 27.34
C LEU A 42 5.79 29.22 28.29
N GLU A 43 5.87 30.50 27.93
CA GLU A 43 6.42 31.56 28.79
C GLU A 43 5.59 31.76 30.07
N GLU A 44 4.26 31.68 29.96
CA GLU A 44 3.33 31.70 31.11
C GLU A 44 3.38 30.42 31.97
N GLY A 45 4.09 29.38 31.53
CA GLY A 45 4.16 28.08 32.22
C GLY A 45 2.85 27.27 32.22
N ARG A 46 1.85 27.68 31.42
CA ARG A 46 0.54 27.01 31.32
C ARG A 46 0.57 25.78 30.42
N LEU A 47 1.47 25.79 29.44
CA LEU A 47 1.84 24.64 28.61
C LEU A 47 3.28 24.21 28.92
N GLN A 48 3.54 22.91 28.78
CA GLN A 48 4.88 22.34 28.90
C GLN A 48 5.10 21.39 27.72
N GLY A 49 6.17 21.61 26.97
CA GLY A 49 6.43 20.88 25.73
C GLY A 49 7.50 21.50 24.86
N THR A 50 7.65 20.96 23.65
CA THR A 50 8.65 21.38 22.68
C THR A 50 8.01 21.47 21.30
N LEU A 51 8.24 22.60 20.63
CA LEU A 51 7.87 22.78 19.22
C LEU A 51 8.96 22.12 18.35
N THR A 52 8.57 21.46 17.26
CA THR A 52 9.54 20.88 16.31
C THR A 52 10.28 21.96 15.52
N SER A 53 11.48 21.64 15.02
CA SER A 53 12.31 22.56 14.24
C SER A 53 11.66 23.05 12.95
N ASP A 54 10.68 22.30 12.43
CA ASP A 54 9.88 22.66 11.26
C ASP A 54 8.62 23.48 11.59
N GLU A 55 8.39 23.79 12.88
CA GLU A 55 7.22 24.48 13.42
C GLU A 55 5.86 23.84 13.04
N LYS A 56 5.85 22.58 12.59
CA LYS A 56 4.62 21.87 12.19
C LYS A 56 3.93 21.16 13.35
N ARG A 57 4.65 20.87 14.43
CA ARG A 57 4.14 20.06 15.55
C ARG A 57 4.58 20.61 16.91
N PHE A 58 3.71 20.44 17.90
CA PHE A 58 3.98 20.68 19.31
C PHE A 58 3.84 19.36 20.08
N PHE A 59 4.89 19.00 20.82
CA PHE A 59 4.91 17.80 21.67
C PHE A 59 4.85 18.20 23.14
N LYS A 60 3.87 17.68 23.90
CA LYS A 60 3.82 17.89 25.35
C LYS A 60 5.01 17.20 26.04
N SER A 61 5.56 17.83 27.07
CA SER A 61 6.77 17.38 27.79
C SER A 61 6.62 16.00 28.45
N ASP A 62 5.40 15.61 28.83
CA ASP A 62 5.10 14.31 29.45
C ASP A 62 5.01 13.14 28.46
N ILE A 63 5.12 13.39 27.16
CA ILE A 63 5.31 12.29 26.22
C ILE A 63 6.81 11.99 26.23
N LYS A 64 7.18 10.84 26.81
CA LYS A 64 8.45 10.18 26.51
C LYS A 64 8.59 10.12 25.00
N ILE A 65 9.33 11.07 24.41
CA ILE A 65 9.78 10.98 23.04
C ILE A 65 10.62 9.71 23.04
N SER A 66 10.07 8.63 22.48
CA SER A 66 10.76 7.37 22.37
C SER A 66 12.08 7.67 21.69
N LYS A 67 13.20 7.54 22.41
CA LYS A 67 14.55 7.52 21.84
C LYS A 67 14.79 6.20 21.10
N ALA A 68 13.73 5.59 20.56
CA ALA A 68 13.91 4.52 19.59
C ALA A 68 14.71 5.15 18.44
N PRO A 69 15.86 4.58 18.08
CA PRO A 69 16.61 5.06 16.94
C PRO A 69 15.66 5.14 15.75
N VAL A 70 15.70 6.26 15.02
CA VAL A 70 14.99 6.38 13.75
C VAL A 70 15.63 5.34 12.85
N ILE A 71 15.01 4.16 12.76
CA ILE A 71 15.39 3.15 11.80
C ILE A 71 15.03 3.80 10.46
N GLU A 72 16.04 4.23 9.71
CA GLU A 72 15.86 4.52 8.29
C GLU A 72 15.27 3.25 7.68
N ARG A 73 13.95 3.26 7.46
CA ARG A 73 13.33 2.24 6.62
C ARG A 73 13.99 2.42 5.27
N LYS A 74 14.90 1.50 4.92
CA LYS A 74 15.11 1.22 3.51
C LYS A 74 13.73 0.85 3.00
N ASP A 75 13.19 1.70 2.15
CA ASP A 75 12.04 1.36 1.32
C ASP A 75 12.51 0.25 0.38
N GLU A 76 12.62 -0.97 0.90
CA GLU A 76 12.75 -2.15 0.06
C GLU A 76 11.42 -2.26 -0.70
N GLU A 77 11.52 -2.18 -2.02
CA GLU A 77 10.36 -2.36 -2.89
C GLU A 77 9.66 -3.67 -2.50
N PRO A 78 8.34 -3.63 -2.31
CA PRO A 78 7.66 -4.78 -1.76
C PRO A 78 7.74 -5.95 -2.74
N SER A 79 8.08 -7.13 -2.21
CA SER A 79 8.37 -8.36 -2.98
C SER A 79 7.29 -8.80 -3.99
N PHE A 80 6.09 -8.23 -3.95
CA PHE A 80 5.05 -8.45 -4.97
C PHE A 80 5.32 -7.74 -6.31
N LEU A 81 6.26 -6.78 -6.35
CA LEU A 81 6.73 -6.14 -7.59
C LEU A 81 7.70 -7.03 -8.36
N ASP A 82 8.39 -7.97 -7.69
CA ASP A 82 9.40 -8.85 -8.30
C ASP A 82 8.82 -10.13 -8.94
N TYR A 83 7.50 -10.35 -8.86
CA TYR A 83 6.91 -11.59 -9.38
C TYR A 83 6.83 -11.60 -10.91
N ASP A 84 7.69 -12.41 -11.54
CA ASP A 84 7.68 -12.58 -12.99
C ASP A 84 6.61 -13.60 -13.46
N ILE A 85 5.59 -13.09 -14.17
CA ILE A 85 4.51 -13.90 -14.76
C ILE A 85 4.87 -14.53 -16.12
N ARG A 86 5.99 -14.12 -16.74
CA ARG A 86 6.41 -14.59 -18.06
C ARG A 86 6.44 -16.11 -18.23
N PRO A 87 6.99 -16.92 -17.30
CA PRO A 87 7.06 -18.37 -17.50
C PRO A 87 5.66 -19.01 -17.59
N GLY A 88 4.70 -18.58 -16.77
CA GLY A 88 3.33 -19.08 -16.83
C GLY A 88 2.62 -18.70 -18.13
N LEU A 89 2.85 -17.47 -18.62
CA LEU A 89 2.33 -17.01 -19.91
C LEU A 89 2.91 -17.81 -21.09
N THR A 90 4.21 -18.08 -21.09
CA THR A 90 4.86 -18.87 -22.15
C THR A 90 4.29 -20.29 -22.21
N ILE A 91 4.13 -20.95 -21.05
CA ILE A 91 3.56 -22.30 -20.98
C ILE A 91 2.10 -22.32 -21.47
N SER A 92 1.31 -21.33 -21.07
CA SER A 92 -0.09 -21.17 -21.52
C SER A 92 -0.16 -20.98 -23.03
N LEU A 93 0.70 -20.13 -23.60
CA LEU A 93 0.76 -19.88 -25.05
C LEU A 93 1.12 -21.15 -25.84
N ILE A 94 2.04 -21.97 -25.34
CA ILE A 94 2.40 -23.25 -25.96
C ILE A 94 1.19 -24.20 -25.94
N GLY A 95 0.49 -24.33 -24.81
CA GLY A 95 -0.73 -25.14 -24.72
C GLY A 95 -1.82 -24.69 -25.69
N PHE A 96 -1.97 -23.37 -25.86
CA PHE A 96 -2.92 -22.78 -26.80
C PHE A 96 -2.56 -23.10 -28.27
N LEU A 97 -1.28 -23.01 -28.64
CA LEU A 97 -0.82 -23.38 -29.99
C LEU A 97 -1.08 -24.87 -30.28
N ILE A 98 -0.83 -25.75 -29.31
CA ILE A 98 -1.12 -27.18 -29.43
C ILE A 98 -2.62 -27.40 -29.68
N LEU A 99 -3.50 -26.67 -28.99
CA LEU A 99 -4.95 -26.75 -29.22
C LEU A 99 -5.35 -26.32 -30.62
N ILE A 100 -4.79 -25.23 -31.15
CA ILE A 100 -5.08 -24.78 -32.52
C ILE A 100 -4.66 -25.87 -33.52
N CYS A 101 -3.45 -26.42 -33.37
CA CYS A 101 -2.98 -27.50 -34.23
C CYS A 101 -3.86 -28.75 -34.11
N ALA A 102 -4.29 -29.10 -32.91
CA ALA A 102 -5.14 -30.27 -32.68
C ALA A 102 -6.53 -30.10 -33.31
N ILE A 103 -7.13 -28.91 -33.21
CA ILE A 103 -8.40 -28.59 -33.86
C ILE A 103 -8.26 -28.65 -35.39
N ALA A 104 -7.19 -28.07 -35.93
CA ALA A 104 -6.91 -28.13 -37.37
C ALA A 104 -6.76 -29.59 -37.83
N ILE A 105 -5.97 -30.40 -37.14
CA ILE A 105 -5.82 -31.83 -37.45
C ILE A 105 -7.17 -32.55 -37.32
N ASN A 106 -7.98 -32.22 -36.32
CA ASN A 106 -9.29 -32.84 -36.13
C ASN A 106 -10.23 -32.59 -37.31
N THR A 107 -10.26 -31.38 -37.86
CA THR A 107 -11.12 -31.07 -39.02
C THR A 107 -10.71 -31.85 -40.27
N PHE A 108 -9.41 -32.14 -40.44
CA PHE A 108 -8.91 -32.99 -41.52
C PHE A 108 -9.16 -34.49 -41.26
N LEU A 109 -8.94 -34.99 -40.04
CA LEU A 109 -9.08 -36.42 -39.70
C LEU A 109 -10.54 -36.88 -39.52
N THR A 110 -11.46 -35.97 -39.21
CA THR A 110 -12.91 -36.28 -39.17
C THR A 110 -13.39 -36.81 -40.54
N ILE A 111 -12.75 -36.38 -41.63
CA ILE A 111 -13.05 -36.85 -42.99
C ILE A 111 -12.55 -38.29 -43.21
N GLN A 112 -11.56 -38.76 -42.44
CA GLN A 112 -10.91 -40.07 -42.58
C GLN A 112 -11.30 -41.09 -41.48
N ASN A 113 -12.26 -40.78 -40.60
CA ASN A 113 -12.69 -41.62 -39.47
C ASN A 113 -11.60 -41.99 -38.43
N ALA A 114 -10.55 -41.18 -38.30
CA ALA A 114 -9.48 -41.38 -37.30
C ALA A 114 -9.54 -40.31 -36.18
N SER A 115 -10.53 -40.42 -35.29
CA SER A 115 -10.87 -39.38 -34.30
C SER A 115 -10.09 -39.46 -32.97
N ASP A 116 -9.46 -40.57 -32.64
CA ASP A 116 -8.92 -40.79 -31.28
C ASP A 116 -7.65 -39.98 -31.00
N ILE A 117 -6.83 -39.74 -32.02
CA ILE A 117 -5.54 -39.05 -31.89
C ILE A 117 -5.74 -37.54 -31.66
N SER A 118 -6.69 -36.92 -32.36
CA SER A 118 -7.00 -35.51 -32.17
C SER A 118 -7.59 -35.23 -30.78
N ALA A 119 -8.44 -36.14 -30.28
CA ALA A 119 -9.00 -36.04 -28.93
C ALA A 119 -7.92 -36.08 -27.84
N ILE A 120 -6.95 -37.00 -27.96
CA ILE A 120 -5.80 -37.07 -27.02
C ILE A 120 -4.97 -35.77 -27.09
N LEU A 121 -4.71 -35.27 -28.30
CA LEU A 121 -3.91 -34.06 -28.50
C LEU A 121 -4.61 -32.81 -27.92
N ILE A 122 -5.93 -32.71 -28.05
CA ILE A 122 -6.75 -31.66 -27.43
C ILE A 122 -6.64 -31.75 -25.91
N PHE A 123 -6.76 -32.95 -25.33
CA PHE A 123 -6.68 -33.14 -23.89
C PHE A 123 -5.31 -32.73 -23.32
N VAL A 124 -4.23 -33.12 -24.00
CA VAL A 124 -2.86 -32.72 -23.62
C VAL A 124 -2.67 -31.20 -23.73
N GLY A 125 -3.17 -30.58 -24.81
CA GLY A 125 -3.12 -29.12 -24.99
C GLY A 125 -3.86 -28.38 -23.87
N LEU A 126 -5.06 -28.85 -23.49
CA LEU A 126 -5.84 -28.31 -22.38
C LEU A 126 -5.12 -28.43 -21.04
N ALA A 127 -4.50 -29.58 -20.76
CA ALA A 127 -3.75 -29.78 -19.52
C ALA A 127 -2.57 -28.80 -19.40
N ILE A 128 -1.79 -28.63 -20.47
CA ILE A 128 -0.65 -27.70 -20.51
C ILE A 128 -1.13 -26.24 -20.35
N LEU A 129 -2.22 -25.88 -21.03
CA LEU A 129 -2.84 -24.56 -20.92
C LEU A 129 -3.24 -24.26 -19.47
N PHE A 130 -3.94 -25.18 -18.81
CA PHE A 130 -4.37 -24.99 -17.42
C PHE A 130 -3.20 -24.92 -16.44
N ILE A 131 -2.14 -25.70 -16.65
CA ILE A 131 -0.92 -25.61 -15.83
C ILE A 131 -0.28 -24.22 -15.97
N GLY A 132 -0.15 -23.71 -17.20
CA GLY A 132 0.36 -22.36 -17.45
C GLY A 132 -0.48 -21.28 -16.77
N LEU A 133 -1.81 -21.37 -16.89
CA LEU A 133 -2.74 -20.45 -16.25
C LEU A 133 -2.69 -20.52 -14.72
N LEU A 134 -2.56 -21.71 -14.13
CA LEU A 134 -2.40 -21.87 -12.68
C LEU A 134 -1.11 -21.21 -12.16
N LEU A 135 -0.02 -21.29 -12.92
CA LEU A 135 1.23 -20.60 -12.56
C LEU A 135 1.10 -19.08 -12.62
N VAL A 136 0.31 -18.55 -13.57
CA VAL A 136 -0.02 -17.12 -13.61
C VAL A 136 -0.94 -16.73 -12.45
N ALA A 137 -1.93 -17.56 -12.13
CA ALA A 137 -2.92 -17.30 -11.09
C ALA A 137 -2.36 -17.42 -9.67
N ARG A 138 -1.28 -18.18 -9.47
CA ARG A 138 -0.57 -18.34 -8.17
C ARG A 138 0.22 -17.11 -7.72
N ARG A 139 -0.09 -15.92 -8.24
CA ARG A 139 0.44 -14.66 -7.73
C ARG A 139 0.17 -14.59 -6.23
N LYS A 140 1.23 -14.58 -5.41
CA LYS A 140 1.10 -14.39 -3.97
C LYS A 140 0.42 -13.04 -3.74
N THR A 141 -0.76 -13.05 -3.14
CA THR A 141 -1.36 -11.85 -2.56
C THR A 141 -0.49 -11.39 -1.39
N PRO A 142 -0.22 -10.07 -1.25
CA PRO A 142 0.56 -9.57 -0.14
C PRO A 142 -0.15 -9.86 1.19
N ASP A 143 0.60 -10.32 2.20
CA ASP A 143 0.20 -10.23 3.61
C ASP A 143 0.38 -8.79 4.12
#